data_AF-A0A349DBR9-F1
#
_entry.id   AF-A0A349DBR9-F1
#
_cell.length_a   1.000
_cell.length_b   1.000
_cell.length_c   1.000
_cell.angle_alpha   90.00
_cell.angle_beta   90.00
_cell.angle_gamma   90.00
#
_symmetry.space_group_name_H-M   'P 1'
#
loop_
_entity.id
_entity.type
_entity.pdbx_description
1 polymer ?
#
loop_
_entity_poly.entity_id
_entity_poly.type
_entity_poly.pdbx_seq_one_letter_code
_entity_poly.pdbx_strand_id
1 'polypeptide(L)'
;MATLLDRYRTKKEALSSQIAANSLPLEDNFVMQELNYRISVLETLQSFCKTSPVTIETKVIAFHFQLVDRYIHFLLDERIFGTKTDENGKKKRKTASDSLKNVFSDAEKQFSYFSPKGQNDYKDRIVRMINTFLCAWVQYRETFIEIKEA
;
A
#
# COMPACT_ATOMS: atom_id res chain seq x y z
N MET A 1 0.50 -2.91 -20.84
CA MET A 1 0.85 -1.74 -20.01
C MET A 1 1.32 -2.27 -18.66
N ALA A 2 2.56 -1.97 -18.27
CA ALA A 2 3.13 -2.52 -17.02
C ALA A 2 2.40 -1.97 -15.80
N THR A 3 2.10 -2.82 -14.81
CA THR A 3 1.52 -2.36 -13.55
C THR A 3 2.57 -1.62 -12.71
N LEU A 4 2.15 -0.91 -11.66
CA LEU A 4 3.09 -0.32 -10.71
C LEU A 4 4.01 -1.38 -10.07
N LEU A 5 3.46 -2.56 -9.75
CA LEU A 5 4.21 -3.67 -9.17
C LEU A 5 5.27 -4.20 -10.14
N ASP A 6 4.94 -4.30 -11.43
CA ASP A 6 5.90 -4.72 -12.47
C ASP A 6 7.06 -3.70 -12.56
N ARG A 7 6.75 -2.41 -12.58
CA ARG A 7 7.77 -1.34 -12.58
C ARG A 7 8.68 -1.42 -11.36
N TYR A 8 8.12 -1.65 -10.17
CA TYR A 8 8.93 -1.79 -8.94
C TYR A 8 9.80 -3.04 -8.97
N ARG A 9 9.31 -4.17 -9.48
CA ARG A 9 10.10 -5.41 -9.64
C ARG A 9 11.27 -5.21 -10.59
N THR A 10 11.03 -4.65 -11.77
CA THR A 10 12.09 -4.35 -12.74
C THR A 10 13.16 -3.43 -12.15
N LYS A 11 12.76 -2.38 -11.42
CA LYS A 11 13.73 -1.49 -10.76
C LYS A 11 14.52 -2.21 -9.66
N LYS A 12 13.85 -3.04 -8.86
CA LYS A 12 14.51 -3.87 -7.84
C LYS A 12 15.53 -4.83 -8.45
N GLU A 13 15.23 -5.45 -9.59
CA GLU A 13 16.16 -6.32 -10.31
C GLU A 13 17.39 -5.56 -10.81
N ALA A 14 17.21 -4.34 -11.32
CA ALA A 14 18.32 -3.48 -11.73
C ALA A 14 19.25 -3.12 -10.57
N LEU A 15 18.70 -2.73 -9.42
CA LEU A 15 19.48 -2.44 -8.21
C LEU A 15 20.17 -3.70 -7.66
N SER A 16 19.48 -4.85 -7.71
CA SER A 16 20.05 -6.13 -7.27
C SER A 16 21.25 -6.55 -8.13
N SER A 17 21.20 -6.28 -9.44
CA SER A 17 22.31 -6.52 -10.36
C SER A 17 23.53 -5.63 -10.03
N GLN A 18 23.29 -4.37 -9.68
CA GLN A 18 24.36 -3.46 -9.22
C GLN A 18 24.96 -3.89 -7.88
N ILE A 19 24.15 -4.39 -6.95
CA ILE A 19 24.65 -4.97 -5.68
C ILE A 19 25.55 -6.17 -5.97
N ALA A 20 25.12 -7.09 -6.84
CA ALA A 20 25.92 -8.26 -7.21
C ALA A 20 27.24 -7.87 -7.88
N ALA A 21 27.27 -6.74 -8.60
CA ALA A 21 28.47 -6.16 -9.20
C ALA A 21 29.30 -5.29 -8.24
N ASN A 22 28.90 -5.13 -6.97
CA ASN A 22 29.49 -4.19 -6.00
C ASN A 22 29.56 -2.74 -6.51
N SER A 23 28.59 -2.33 -7.34
CA SER A 23 28.58 -1.02 -7.99
C SER A 23 27.43 -0.12 -7.55
N LEU A 24 26.55 -0.58 -6.65
CA LEU A 24 25.42 0.21 -6.17
C LEU A 24 25.92 1.38 -5.29
N PRO A 25 25.59 2.64 -5.60
CA PRO A 25 25.86 3.77 -4.70
C PRO A 25 25.23 3.57 -3.33
N LEU A 26 25.92 3.99 -2.27
CA LEU A 26 25.43 3.79 -0.90
C LEU A 26 24.06 4.44 -0.68
N GLU A 27 23.87 5.62 -1.28
CA GLU A 27 22.63 6.37 -1.24
C GLU A 27 21.47 5.56 -1.83
N ASP A 28 21.67 4.78 -2.89
CA ASP A 28 20.59 4.02 -3.51
C ASP A 28 20.09 2.83 -2.65
N ASN A 29 20.75 2.51 -1.53
CA ASN A 29 20.26 1.50 -0.59
C ASN A 29 18.90 1.86 0.02
N PHE A 30 18.60 3.15 0.23
CA PHE A 30 17.26 3.53 0.72
C PHE A 30 16.19 3.27 -0.33
N VAL A 31 16.51 3.41 -1.63
CA VAL A 31 15.58 3.10 -2.73
C VAL A 31 15.31 1.61 -2.77
N MET A 32 16.35 0.78 -2.62
CA MET A 32 16.22 -0.68 -2.57
C MET A 32 15.36 -1.12 -1.37
N GLN A 33 15.60 -0.55 -0.19
CA GLN A 33 14.84 -0.84 1.03
C GLN A 33 13.36 -0.44 0.92
N GLU A 34 13.08 0.71 0.29
CA GLU A 34 11.71 1.17 0.03
C GLU A 34 11.01 0.30 -1.04
N LEU A 35 11.70 -0.08 -2.11
CA LEU A 35 11.16 -0.99 -3.14
C LEU A 35 10.73 -2.33 -2.55
N ASN A 36 11.58 -2.93 -1.71
CA ASN A 36 11.24 -4.19 -1.02
C ASN A 36 9.95 -4.07 -0.20
N TYR A 37 9.79 -2.95 0.49
CA TYR A 37 8.61 -2.68 1.30
C TYR A 37 7.37 -2.47 0.44
N ARG A 38 7.43 -1.59 -0.56
CA ARG A 38 6.30 -1.33 -1.45
C ARG A 38 5.84 -2.56 -2.22
N ILE A 39 6.77 -3.38 -2.69
CA ILE A 39 6.46 -4.67 -3.33
C ILE A 39 5.73 -5.57 -2.35
N SER A 40 6.24 -5.75 -1.13
CA SER A 40 5.60 -6.60 -0.11
C SER A 40 4.18 -6.14 0.22
N VAL A 41 3.96 -4.84 0.36
CA VAL A 41 2.62 -4.26 0.65
C VAL A 41 1.66 -4.49 -0.52
N LEU A 42 2.10 -4.21 -1.74
CA LEU A 42 1.30 -4.41 -2.96
C LEU A 42 0.93 -5.88 -3.17
N GLU A 43 1.88 -6.79 -2.97
CA GLU A 43 1.64 -8.24 -3.09
C GLU A 43 0.67 -8.75 -2.02
N THR A 44 0.81 -8.27 -0.77
CA THR A 44 -0.07 -8.66 0.34
C THR A 44 -1.51 -8.19 0.08
N LEU A 45 -1.69 -6.91 -0.24
CA LEU A 45 -3.03 -6.35 -0.51
C LEU A 45 -3.66 -6.92 -1.79
N GLN A 46 -2.85 -7.20 -2.83
CA GLN A 46 -3.33 -7.92 -4.01
C GLN A 46 -3.80 -9.35 -3.67
N SER A 47 -3.11 -10.02 -2.75
CA SER A 47 -3.51 -11.35 -2.28
C SER A 47 -4.87 -11.28 -1.59
N PHE A 48 -5.08 -10.32 -0.68
CA PHE A 48 -6.40 -10.10 -0.06
C PHE A 48 -7.51 -9.82 -1.08
N CYS A 49 -7.25 -9.01 -2.11
CA CYS A 49 -8.20 -8.81 -3.20
C CYS A 49 -8.57 -10.11 -3.93
N LYS A 50 -7.58 -10.97 -4.20
CA LYS A 50 -7.77 -12.25 -4.92
C LYS A 50 -8.49 -13.29 -4.06
N THR A 51 -8.22 -13.31 -2.76
CA THR A 51 -8.82 -14.25 -1.79
C THR A 51 -10.11 -13.72 -1.17
N SER A 52 -10.58 -12.54 -1.59
CA SER A 52 -11.81 -11.95 -1.08
C SER A 52 -13.00 -12.91 -1.31
N PRO A 53 -13.70 -13.35 -0.25
CA PRO A 53 -14.75 -14.34 -0.33
C PRO A 53 -15.96 -13.86 -1.15
N VAL A 54 -16.54 -14.77 -1.92
CA VAL A 54 -17.81 -14.60 -2.63
C VAL A 54 -18.88 -15.33 -1.83
N THR A 55 -19.48 -14.64 -0.87
CA THR A 55 -20.42 -15.21 0.10
C THR A 55 -21.30 -14.11 0.72
N ILE A 56 -22.38 -14.53 1.37
CA ILE A 56 -23.18 -13.68 2.26
C ILE A 56 -22.98 -14.05 3.73
N GLU A 57 -22.17 -15.07 4.03
CA GLU A 57 -21.89 -15.52 5.39
C GLU A 57 -21.07 -14.47 6.14
N THR A 58 -21.71 -13.84 7.13
CA THR A 58 -21.14 -12.71 7.86
C THR A 58 -19.88 -13.05 8.63
N LYS A 59 -19.74 -14.29 9.14
CA LYS A 59 -18.54 -14.73 9.86
C LYS A 59 -17.31 -14.77 8.95
N VAL A 60 -17.47 -15.30 7.74
CA VAL A 60 -16.38 -15.39 6.74
C VAL A 60 -15.97 -13.99 6.27
N ILE A 61 -16.97 -13.14 6.01
CA ILE A 61 -16.75 -11.73 5.66
C ILE A 61 -16.02 -10.98 6.78
N ALA A 62 -16.47 -11.13 8.02
CA ALA A 62 -15.87 -10.45 9.17
C ALA A 62 -14.41 -10.85 9.37
N PHE A 63 -14.11 -12.15 9.27
CA PHE A 63 -12.73 -12.62 9.38
C PHE A 63 -11.82 -12.04 8.28
N HIS A 64 -12.25 -12.09 7.02
CA HIS A 64 -11.46 -11.50 5.93
C HIS A 64 -11.29 -9.99 6.11
N PHE A 65 -12.34 -9.27 6.52
CA PHE A 65 -12.25 -7.84 6.77
C PHE A 65 -11.28 -7.51 7.91
N GLN A 66 -11.29 -8.25 9.01
CA GLN A 66 -10.36 -8.05 10.13
C GLN A 66 -8.89 -8.21 9.72
N LEU A 67 -8.59 -9.17 8.82
CA LEU A 67 -7.23 -9.32 8.28
C LEU A 67 -6.80 -8.09 7.48
N VAL A 68 -7.67 -7.59 6.59
CA VAL A 68 -7.41 -6.41 5.77
C VAL A 68 -7.28 -5.16 6.65
N ASP A 69 -8.23 -4.95 7.55
CA ASP A 69 -8.29 -3.83 8.47
C ASP A 69 -7.01 -3.73 9.31
N ARG A 70 -6.64 -4.85 9.96
CA ARG A 70 -5.48 -4.86 10.84
C ARG A 70 -4.18 -4.60 10.07
N TYR A 71 -4.06 -5.17 8.87
CA TYR A 71 -2.90 -4.94 8.03
C TYR A 71 -2.80 -3.46 7.62
N ILE A 72 -3.90 -2.84 7.20
CA ILE A 72 -3.92 -1.41 6.83
C ILE A 72 -3.57 -0.53 8.04
N HIS A 73 -4.08 -0.84 9.23
CA HIS A 73 -3.71 -0.11 10.44
C HIS A 73 -2.20 -0.09 10.70
N PHE A 74 -1.46 -1.17 10.40
CA PHE A 74 0.01 -1.14 10.48
C PHE A 74 0.62 -0.14 9.50
N LEU A 75 0.11 -0.08 8.28
CA LEU A 75 0.60 0.79 7.21
C LEU A 75 0.39 2.29 7.48
N LEU A 76 -0.55 2.65 8.36
CA LEU A 76 -0.89 4.05 8.68
C LEU A 76 0.14 4.73 9.59
N ASP A 77 0.88 3.96 10.39
CA ASP A 77 1.78 4.48 11.42
C ASP A 77 3.24 4.03 11.26
N GLU A 78 3.53 3.11 10.33
CA GLU A 78 4.88 2.57 10.17
C GLU A 78 5.78 3.32 9.18
N ARG A 79 7.10 3.06 9.32
CA ARG A 79 8.18 3.50 8.41
C ARG A 79 8.19 5.00 8.11
N ILE A 80 8.25 5.82 9.15
CA ILE A 80 8.54 7.26 9.08
C ILE A 80 10.04 7.51 8.87
N PHE A 81 10.64 6.81 7.91
CA PHE A 81 12.03 6.97 7.50
C PHE A 81 12.07 7.43 6.05
N GLY A 82 12.87 8.45 5.76
CA GLY A 82 13.03 9.03 4.42
C GLY A 82 14.04 10.15 4.42
N THR A 83 14.24 10.77 3.26
CA THR A 83 15.23 11.85 3.11
C THR A 83 14.89 13.05 4.00
N LYS A 84 15.91 13.79 4.44
CA LYS A 84 15.66 15.08 5.13
C LYS A 84 14.94 16.01 4.17
N THR A 85 13.97 16.75 4.70
CA THR A 85 13.17 17.68 3.91
C THR A 85 12.91 18.95 4.73
N ASP A 86 12.62 20.03 4.02
CA ASP A 86 12.32 21.34 4.62
C ASP A 86 10.93 21.37 5.26
N GLU A 87 10.55 22.52 5.82
CA GLU A 87 9.23 22.68 6.44
C GLU A 87 8.08 22.46 5.45
N ASN A 88 8.28 22.76 4.18
CA ASN A 88 7.28 22.52 3.14
C ASN A 88 7.10 21.01 2.89
N GLY A 89 8.19 20.25 2.81
CA GLY A 89 8.15 18.80 2.66
C GLY A 89 7.59 18.09 3.90
N LYS A 90 7.86 18.59 5.11
CA LYS A 90 7.21 18.10 6.34
C LYS A 90 5.69 18.31 6.28
N LYS A 91 5.23 19.48 5.85
CA LYS A 91 3.80 19.74 5.62
C LYS A 91 3.21 18.80 4.57
N LYS A 92 3.90 18.59 3.44
CA LYS A 92 3.49 17.64 2.39
C LYS A 92 3.33 16.21 2.93
N ARG A 93 4.28 15.72 3.72
CA ARG A 93 4.22 14.40 4.39
C ARG A 93 3.02 14.31 5.32
N LYS A 94 2.80 15.35 6.15
CA LYS A 94 1.66 15.39 7.06
C LYS A 94 0.33 15.40 6.31
N THR A 95 0.17 16.25 5.30
CA THR A 95 -1.05 16.31 4.48
C THR A 95 -1.33 14.97 3.82
N ALA A 96 -0.32 14.32 3.22
CA ALA A 96 -0.49 13.00 2.62
C ALA A 96 -0.85 11.92 3.64
N SER A 97 -0.26 11.98 4.84
CA SER A 97 -0.61 11.07 5.95
C SER A 97 -2.05 11.27 6.43
N ASP A 98 -2.47 12.53 6.60
CA ASP A 98 -3.82 12.86 7.04
C ASP A 98 -4.85 12.44 5.97
N SER A 99 -4.57 12.67 4.69
CA SER A 99 -5.39 12.18 3.57
C SER A 99 -5.49 10.65 3.56
N LEU A 100 -4.39 9.93 3.75
CA LEU A 100 -4.38 8.47 3.81
C LEU A 100 -5.26 7.94 4.95
N LYS A 101 -5.12 8.53 6.16
CA LYS A 101 -5.92 8.17 7.33
C LYS A 101 -7.41 8.43 7.11
N ASN A 102 -7.76 9.55 6.47
CA ASN A 102 -9.15 9.87 6.14
C ASN A 102 -9.76 8.87 5.15
N VAL A 103 -9.03 8.52 4.07
CA VAL A 103 -9.47 7.52 3.09
C VAL A 103 -9.82 6.20 3.77
N PHE A 104 -8.99 5.75 4.72
CA PHE A 104 -9.24 4.50 5.42
C PHE A 104 -10.36 4.61 6.46
N SER A 105 -10.42 5.67 7.26
CA SER A 105 -11.51 5.88 8.22
C SER A 105 -12.89 5.87 7.56
N ASP A 106 -13.03 6.49 6.39
CA ASP A 106 -14.30 6.52 5.66
C ASP A 106 -14.68 5.13 5.13
N ALA A 107 -13.69 4.34 4.72
CA ALA A 107 -13.88 2.96 4.34
C ALA A 107 -14.29 2.07 5.51
N GLU A 108 -13.59 2.17 6.64
CA GLU A 108 -13.86 1.40 7.86
C GLU A 108 -15.30 1.63 8.33
N LYS A 109 -15.76 2.89 8.36
CA LYS A 109 -17.15 3.25 8.67
C LYS A 109 -18.16 2.55 7.76
N GLN A 110 -17.86 2.40 6.47
CA GLN A 110 -18.75 1.68 5.54
C GLN A 110 -18.86 0.19 5.88
N PHE A 111 -17.78 -0.41 6.41
CA PHE A 111 -17.76 -1.81 6.81
C PHE A 111 -18.38 -2.06 8.21
N SER A 112 -18.36 -1.07 9.11
CA SER A 112 -19.03 -1.17 10.43
C SER A 112 -20.54 -1.40 10.35
N TYR A 113 -21.19 -0.93 9.28
CA TYR A 113 -22.62 -1.11 9.03
C TYR A 113 -22.89 -2.01 7.82
N PHE A 114 -21.90 -2.80 7.39
CA PHE A 114 -22.01 -3.60 6.18
C PHE A 114 -22.97 -4.77 6.35
N SER A 115 -23.90 -4.90 5.40
CA SER A 115 -24.78 -6.05 5.26
C SER A 115 -24.79 -6.48 3.79
N PRO A 116 -24.36 -7.72 3.48
CA PRO A 116 -24.19 -8.15 2.10
C PRO A 116 -25.54 -8.28 1.38
N LYS A 117 -25.70 -7.59 0.25
CA LYS A 117 -26.91 -7.67 -0.60
C LYS A 117 -26.86 -8.80 -1.62
N GLY A 118 -25.71 -9.47 -1.74
CA GLY A 118 -25.47 -10.56 -2.68
C GLY A 118 -24.06 -11.11 -2.51
N GLN A 119 -23.78 -12.25 -3.13
CA GLN A 119 -22.52 -12.98 -2.91
C GLN A 119 -21.27 -12.18 -3.32
N ASN A 120 -21.36 -11.30 -4.32
CA ASN A 120 -20.23 -10.48 -4.79
C ASN A 120 -20.10 -9.12 -4.07
N ASP A 121 -21.13 -8.70 -3.32
CA ASP A 121 -21.21 -7.34 -2.77
C ASP A 121 -20.01 -7.00 -1.85
N TYR A 122 -19.59 -7.97 -1.02
CA TYR A 122 -18.41 -7.82 -0.19
C TYR A 122 -17.13 -7.69 -1.02
N LYS A 123 -16.90 -8.62 -1.95
CA LYS A 123 -15.70 -8.66 -2.80
C LYS A 123 -15.53 -7.37 -3.59
N ASP A 124 -16.59 -6.88 -4.24
CA ASP A 124 -16.52 -5.68 -5.07
C ASP A 124 -16.19 -4.43 -4.23
N ARG A 125 -16.74 -4.34 -3.01
CA ARG A 125 -16.47 -3.23 -2.10
C ARG A 125 -15.08 -3.28 -1.49
N ILE A 126 -14.64 -4.44 -0.99
CA ILE A 126 -13.34 -4.56 -0.34
C ILE A 126 -12.20 -4.36 -1.34
N VAL A 127 -12.34 -4.89 -2.57
CA VAL A 127 -11.35 -4.67 -3.63
C VAL A 127 -11.28 -3.19 -4.01
N ARG A 128 -12.43 -2.51 -4.12
CA ARG A 128 -12.46 -1.06 -4.38
C ARG A 128 -11.78 -0.29 -3.25
N MET A 129 -12.09 -0.62 -2.01
CA MET A 129 -11.48 0.00 -0.83
C MET A 129 -9.95 -0.16 -0.84
N ILE A 130 -9.46 -1.39 -1.01
CA ILE A 130 -8.02 -1.68 -1.03
C ILE A 130 -7.33 -0.90 -2.15
N ASN A 131 -7.91 -0.85 -3.35
CA ASN A 131 -7.33 -0.11 -4.47
C ASN A 131 -7.29 1.41 -4.21
N THR A 132 -8.35 1.99 -3.63
CA THR A 132 -8.36 3.41 -3.25
C THR A 132 -7.31 3.71 -2.19
N PHE A 133 -7.21 2.85 -1.16
CA PHE A 133 -6.19 2.97 -0.12
C PHE A 133 -4.78 2.87 -0.72
N LEU A 134 -4.51 1.89 -1.58
CA LEU A 134 -3.21 1.71 -2.23
C LEU A 134 -2.78 2.95 -3.03
N CYS A 135 -3.70 3.58 -3.75
CA CYS A 135 -3.41 4.83 -4.46
C CYS A 135 -2.94 5.93 -3.51
N ALA A 136 -3.68 6.17 -2.42
CA ALA A 136 -3.30 7.17 -1.41
C ALA A 136 -2.00 6.79 -0.68
N TRP A 137 -1.80 5.51 -0.41
CA TRP A 137 -0.64 4.99 0.29
C TRP A 137 0.64 5.17 -0.53
N VAL A 138 0.60 4.85 -1.83
CA VAL A 138 1.74 5.09 -2.73
C VAL A 138 2.08 6.58 -2.77
N GLN A 139 1.09 7.46 -2.92
CA GLN A 139 1.32 8.91 -2.90
C GLN A 139 1.95 9.39 -1.60
N TYR A 140 1.51 8.85 -0.46
CA TYR A 140 2.13 9.10 0.84
C TYR A 140 3.59 8.65 0.87
N ARG A 141 3.91 7.45 0.37
CA ARG A 141 5.28 6.93 0.32
C ARG A 141 6.20 7.74 -0.59
N GLU A 142 5.70 8.26 -1.72
CA GLU A 142 6.47 9.16 -2.61
C GLU A 142 6.92 10.46 -1.89
N THR A 143 6.27 10.85 -0.79
CA THR A 143 6.72 12.01 0.01
C THR A 143 7.97 11.75 0.86
N PHE A 144 8.33 10.48 1.07
CA PHE A 144 9.52 10.08 1.82
C PHE A 144 10.69 9.76 0.90
N ILE A 145 10.44 8.91 -0.10
CA ILE A 145 11.44 8.42 -1.05
C ILE A 145 10.75 8.37 -2.41
N GLU A 146 11.17 9.24 -3.33
CA GLU A 146 10.63 9.26 -4.68
C GLU A 146 11.26 8.13 -5.51
N ILE A 147 10.44 7.23 -6.04
CA ILE A 147 10.94 6.18 -6.95
C ILE A 147 10.83 6.68 -8.38
N LYS A 148 11.88 7.37 -8.84
CA LYS A 148 11.98 7.84 -10.23
C LYS A 148 11.83 6.69 -11.22
N GLU A 149 11.07 6.88 -12.29
CA GLU A 149 11.12 5.96 -13.42
C GLU A 149 12.50 6.02 -14.08
N ALA A 150 12.94 4.89 -14.64
CA ALA A 150 14.18 4.81 -15.40
C ALA A 150 14.02 5.46 -16.77
#